data_AF-A0A7C7ZVA9-F1
#
_entry.id   AF-A0A7C7ZVA9-F1
#
_cell.length_a   1.000
_cell.length_b   1.000
_cell.length_c   1.000
_cell.angle_alpha   90.00
_cell.angle_beta   90.00
_cell.angle_gamma   90.00
#
_symmetry.space_group_name_H-M   'P 1'
#
loop_
_entity.id
_entity.type
_entity.pdbx_description
1 polymer ?
#
loop_
_entity_poly.entity_id
_entity_poly.type
_entity_poly.pdbx_seq_one_letter_code
_entity_poly.pdbx_strand_id
1 'polypeptide(L)' 'MNLELYQGRINDKYGTDFDVPIVYLTQLMAVAFGMDMKKDAALNYNVIPPEGVIRAAIG' A
#
# COMPACT_ATOMS: atom_id res chain seq x y z
N MET A 1 1.08 15.70 -2.92
CA MET A 1 0.07 14.97 -3.71
C MET A 1 0.18 13.50 -3.33
N ASN A 2 -0.91 12.84 -2.91
CA ASN A 2 -0.87 11.43 -2.48
C ASN A 2 -1.38 10.56 -3.64
N LEU A 3 -0.54 9.70 -4.21
CA LEU A 3 -0.91 8.87 -5.37
C LEU A 3 -2.09 7.94 -5.08
N GLU A 4 -2.17 7.43 -3.85
CA GLU A 4 -3.22 6.51 -3.41
C GLU A 4 -4.60 7.17 -3.48
N LEU A 5 -4.72 8.39 -2.91
CA LEU A 5 -5.96 9.17 -2.92
C LEU A 5 -6.38 9.65 -4.32
N TYR A 6 -5.44 9.74 -5.27
CA TYR A 6 -5.75 10.17 -6.63
C TYR A 6 -6.34 9.06 -7.49
N GLN A 7 -6.23 7.80 -7.08
CA GLN A 7 -6.77 6.67 -7.85
C GLN A 7 -8.27 6.82 -8.11
N GLY A 8 -9.06 7.28 -7.12
CA GLY A 8 -10.49 7.55 -7.34
C GLY A 8 -10.74 8.56 -8.49
N ARG A 9 -9.97 9.65 -8.54
CA ARG A 9 -10.08 10.64 -9.64
C ARG A 9 -9.61 10.09 -10.99
N ILE A 10 -8.62 9.20 -11.00
CA ILE A 10 -8.14 8.53 -12.21
C ILE A 10 -9.24 7.57 -12.71
N ASN A 11 -9.82 6.79 -11.80
CA ASN A 11 -10.92 5.87 -12.08
C ASN A 11 -12.12 6.61 -12.67
N ASP A 12 -12.55 7.71 -12.05
CA ASP A 12 -13.65 8.54 -12.55
C ASP A 12 -13.38 9.11 -13.94
N LYS A 13 -12.13 9.55 -14.19
CA LYS A 13 -11.77 10.22 -15.44
C LYS A 13 -11.58 9.26 -16.61
N TYR A 14 -11.05 8.07 -16.36
CA TYR A 14 -10.64 7.13 -17.41
C TYR A 14 -11.48 5.85 -17.46
N GLY A 15 -12.48 5.71 -16.60
CA GLY A 15 -13.32 4.50 -16.53
C GLY A 15 -12.54 3.26 -16.10
N THR A 16 -11.53 3.45 -15.24
CA THR A 16 -10.70 2.38 -14.69
C THR A 16 -11.13 2.00 -13.28
N ASP A 17 -10.58 0.92 -12.74
CA ASP A 17 -10.83 0.45 -11.38
C ASP A 17 -9.51 0.08 -10.68
N PHE A 18 -8.63 1.08 -10.53
CA PHE A 18 -7.38 0.91 -9.81
C PHE A 18 -7.61 0.91 -8.31
N ASP A 19 -7.12 -0.13 -7.64
CA ASP A 19 -7.06 -0.29 -6.19
C ASP A 19 -5.65 -0.73 -5.79
N VAL A 20 -4.65 0.07 -6.17
CA VAL A 20 -3.24 -0.26 -6.02
C VAL A 20 -2.70 0.30 -4.70
N PRO A 21 -2.21 -0.53 -3.77
CA PRO A 21 -1.60 -0.04 -2.54
C PRO A 21 -0.32 0.75 -2.82
N ILE A 22 -0.18 1.94 -2.22
CA ILE A 22 1.03 2.77 -2.36
C ILE A 22 1.78 2.82 -1.03
N VAL A 23 2.94 2.20 -0.97
CA VAL A 23 3.78 2.12 0.24
C VAL A 23 5.08 2.91 0.08
N TYR A 24 5.61 3.40 1.19
CA TYR A 24 6.95 3.96 1.24
C TYR A 24 8.02 2.86 1.23
N LEU A 25 9.17 3.15 0.64
CA LEU A 25 10.32 2.24 0.64
C LEU A 25 10.70 1.79 2.05
N THR A 26 10.66 2.68 3.04
CA THR A 26 10.99 2.35 4.44
C THR A 26 10.00 1.37 5.07
N GLN A 27 8.72 1.42 4.69
CA GLN A 27 7.73 0.43 5.15
C GLN A 27 8.04 -0.95 4.57
N LEU A 28 8.42 -1.02 3.29
CA LEU A 28 8.88 -2.27 2.67
C LEU A 28 10.16 -2.80 3.32
N MET A 29 11.11 -1.92 3.65
CA MET A 29 12.34 -2.32 4.36
C MET A 29 12.02 -2.89 5.74
N ALA A 30 11.12 -2.27 6.51
CA ALA A 30 10.70 -2.78 7.81
C ALA A 30 10.14 -4.21 7.69
N VAL A 31 9.28 -4.46 6.70
CA VAL A 31 8.78 -5.81 6.40
C VAL A 31 9.90 -6.77 6.01
N ALA A 32 10.79 -6.35 5.10
CA ALA A 32 11.91 -7.18 4.62
C ALA A 32 12.88 -7.56 5.74
N PHE A 33 13.01 -6.74 6.78
CA PHE A 33 13.83 -7.02 7.96
C PHE A 33 13.10 -7.81 9.05
N GLY A 34 11.87 -8.28 8.78
CA GLY A 34 11.09 -9.09 9.71
C GLY A 34 10.48 -8.31 10.87
N MET A 35 10.35 -6.98 10.73
CA MET A 35 9.69 -6.13 11.74
C MET A 35 8.16 -6.25 11.66
N ASP A 36 7.45 -5.73 12.67
CA ASP A 36 5.99 -5.82 12.73
C ASP A 36 5.33 -4.90 11.68
N MET A 37 4.45 -5.49 10.86
CA MET A 37 3.75 -4.80 9.76
C MET A 37 2.88 -3.62 10.22
N LYS A 38 2.36 -3.66 11.44
CA LYS A 38 1.44 -2.66 11.97
C LYS A 38 2.17 -1.64 12.82
N LYS A 39 2.93 -2.10 13.81
CA LYS A 39 3.61 -1.26 14.78
C LYS A 39 4.83 -0.57 14.18
N ASP A 40 5.64 -1.29 13.39
CA ASP A 40 6.92 -0.78 12.90
C ASP A 40 6.81 -0.27 11.46
N ALA A 41 6.09 -0.97 10.58
CA ALA A 41 5.87 -0.57 9.19
C ALA A 41 4.63 0.33 8.98
N ALA A 42 3.76 0.47 9.98
CA ALA A 42 2.59 1.34 9.95
C ALA A 42 1.66 1.12 8.73
N LEU A 43 1.59 -0.10 8.18
CA LEU A 43 0.82 -0.39 6.96
C LEU A 43 -0.69 -0.17 7.12
N ASN A 44 -1.19 -0.25 8.36
CA ASN A 44 -2.59 -0.02 8.69
C ASN A 44 -3.05 1.43 8.56
N TYR A 45 -2.16 2.36 8.20
CA TYR A 45 -2.49 3.76 7.93
C TYR A 45 -2.68 4.05 6.44
N ASN A 46 -2.39 3.09 5.57
CA ASN A 46 -2.68 3.18 4.15
C ASN A 46 -4.18 3.21 3.89
N VAL A 47 -4.60 3.95 2.88
CA VAL A 47 -6.01 4.01 2.46
C VAL A 47 -6.41 2.71 1.78
N ILE A 48 -5.49 2.15 0.98
CA ILE A 48 -5.65 0.85 0.33
C ILE A 48 -4.76 -0.15 1.08
N PRO A 49 -5.32 -1.16 1.77
CA PRO A 49 -4.56 -2.09 2.60
C PRO A 49 -3.51 -2.88 1.80
N PRO A 50 -2.19 -2.70 2.03
CA PRO A 50 -1.15 -3.38 1.29
C PRO A 50 -0.85 -4.80 1.81
N GLU A 51 -1.36 -5.18 2.99
CA GLU A 51 -0.97 -6.40 3.70
C GLU A 51 -1.25 -7.67 2.89
N GLY A 52 -2.36 -7.70 2.13
CA GLY A 52 -2.68 -8.85 1.28
C GLY A 52 -1.64 -9.09 0.19
N VAL A 53 -1.25 -8.01 -0.51
CA VAL A 53 -0.23 -8.06 -1.57
C VAL A 53 1.15 -8.38 -0.99
N ILE A 54 1.50 -7.74 0.12
CA ILE A 54 2.80 -7.96 0.78
C ILE A 54 2.92 -9.40 1.29
N ARG A 55 1.87 -9.96 1.92
CA ARG A 55 1.88 -11.36 2.37
C ARG A 55 2.05 -12.33 1.21
N ALA A 56 1.34 -12.11 0.10
CA ALA A 56 1.49 -12.92 -1.10
C ALA A 56 2.92 -12.87 -1.69
N ALA A 57 3.64 -11.76 -1.50
CA ALA A 57 5.01 -11.59 -2.00
C ALA A 57 6.07 -12.27 -1.11
N ILE A 58 5.83 -12.40 0.19
CA ILE A 58 6.81 -12.93 1.16
C ILE A 58 6.66 -14.43 1.48
N GLY A 59 5.53 -15.05 1.10
CA GLY A 59 5.27 -16.48 1.30
C GLY A 59 4.31 -16.78 2.44
#